data_AF-A0A9E3LLM5-F1
#
_entry.id   AF-A0A9E3LLM5-F1
#
_cell.length_a   1.000
_cell.length_b   1.000
_cell.length_c   1.000
_cell.angle_alpha   90.00
_cell.angle_beta   90.00
_cell.angle_gamma   90.00
#
_symmetry.space_group_name_H-M   'P 1'
#
loop_
_entity.id
_entity.type
_entity.pdbx_description
1 polymer ?
#
loop_
_entity_poly.entity_id
_entity_poly.type
_entity_poly.pdbx_seq_one_letter_code
_entity_poly.pdbx_strand_id
1 'polypeptide(L)'
;MQATAGHTYAQIVNGLVHWIFGAADMPQWNAAQITVVDITGVSPAPAVGWSYSDGGFTAPPSPPAPTLAQQAAALITGGIAITSSGTPALNGTYSTGAAAQQNAAHMMGFINANGKFPGTSGTLVWLDAAGQPHTFATTAEFGAFYTAAFDFVADCQMIMLTGSGTLPSPSATIP
;
A
#
# COMPACT_ATOMS: atom_id res chain seq x y z
N MET A 1 -19.70 -10.39 40.92
CA MET A 1 -20.20 -11.46 40.02
C MET A 1 -19.03 -12.38 39.69
N GLN A 2 -19.32 -13.60 39.25
CA GLN A 2 -18.31 -14.58 38.82
C GLN A 2 -18.52 -14.92 37.35
N ALA A 3 -17.43 -15.17 36.64
CA ALA A 3 -17.49 -15.66 35.26
C ALA A 3 -17.91 -17.14 35.25
N THR A 4 -18.78 -17.50 34.32
CA THR A 4 -19.15 -18.90 34.08
C THR A 4 -18.16 -19.53 33.10
N ALA A 5 -17.71 -20.76 33.40
CA ALA A 5 -16.86 -21.51 32.48
C ALA A 5 -17.56 -21.72 31.13
N GLY A 6 -16.84 -21.48 30.02
CA GLY A 6 -17.40 -21.58 28.66
C GLY A 6 -18.15 -20.33 28.17
N HIS A 7 -18.32 -19.30 29.02
CA HIS A 7 -18.90 -18.03 28.61
C HIS A 7 -17.82 -17.02 28.22
N THR A 8 -18.18 -16.10 27.32
CA THR A 8 -17.37 -14.95 26.91
C THR A 8 -18.09 -13.66 27.29
N TYR A 9 -17.35 -12.72 27.88
CA TYR A 9 -17.90 -11.48 28.40
C TYR A 9 -17.22 -10.27 27.75
N ALA A 10 -17.99 -9.19 27.58
CA ALA A 10 -17.49 -7.89 27.16
C ALA A 10 -17.57 -6.88 28.31
N GLN A 11 -16.44 -6.28 28.68
CA GLN A 11 -16.41 -5.11 29.55
C GLN A 11 -16.80 -3.87 28.76
N ILE A 12 -17.79 -3.13 29.24
CA ILE A 12 -18.25 -1.88 28.64
C ILE A 12 -17.69 -0.70 29.42
N VAL A 13 -16.95 0.19 28.73
CA VAL A 13 -16.43 1.44 29.28
C VAL A 13 -16.85 2.57 28.34
N ASN A 14 -17.52 3.59 28.88
CA ASN A 14 -18.04 4.73 28.10
C ASN A 14 -18.90 4.31 26.89
N GLY A 15 -19.70 3.25 27.04
CA GLY A 15 -20.56 2.72 25.98
C GLY A 15 -19.82 1.95 24.88
N LEU A 16 -18.54 1.60 25.07
CA LEU A 16 -17.74 0.82 24.12
C LEU A 16 -17.27 -0.49 24.75
N VAL A 17 -17.17 -1.54 23.93
CA VAL A 17 -16.47 -2.78 24.29
C VAL A 17 -15.00 -2.46 24.46
N HIS A 18 -14.54 -2.44 25.70
CA HIS A 18 -13.16 -2.12 26.05
C HIS A 18 -12.28 -3.37 26.09
N TRP A 19 -12.84 -4.47 26.61
CA TRP A 19 -12.13 -5.72 26.78
C TRP A 19 -13.09 -6.90 26.63
N ILE A 20 -12.59 -8.01 26.07
CA ILE A 20 -13.31 -9.27 25.94
C ILE A 20 -12.51 -10.33 26.70
N PHE A 21 -13.17 -11.08 27.56
CA PHE A 21 -12.52 -12.03 28.46
C PHE A 21 -13.39 -13.27 28.73
N GLY A 22 -12.74 -14.39 29.03
CA GLY A 22 -13.38 -15.59 29.56
C GLY A 22 -13.15 -15.77 31.06
N ALA A 23 -13.69 -16.86 31.62
CA ALA A 23 -13.52 -17.17 33.04
C ALA A 23 -12.07 -17.40 33.48
N ALA A 24 -11.19 -17.77 32.55
CA ALA A 24 -9.76 -17.94 32.82
C ALA A 24 -9.03 -16.59 33.01
N ASP A 25 -9.47 -15.54 32.32
CA ASP A 25 -8.81 -14.23 32.32
C ASP A 25 -9.32 -13.34 33.46
N MET A 26 -10.64 -13.36 33.72
CA MET A 26 -11.26 -12.60 34.80
C MET A 26 -12.34 -13.43 35.51
N PRO A 27 -11.96 -14.27 36.49
CA PRO A 27 -12.90 -15.19 37.14
C PRO A 27 -13.95 -14.49 38.00
N GLN A 28 -13.67 -13.27 38.47
CA GLN A 28 -14.58 -12.47 39.27
C GLN A 28 -14.40 -10.98 39.00
N TRP A 29 -15.49 -10.22 39.13
CA TRP A 29 -15.46 -8.77 39.06
C TRP A 29 -16.47 -8.12 39.99
N ASN A 30 -16.21 -6.85 40.31
CA ASN A 30 -17.14 -6.00 41.03
C ASN A 30 -18.11 -5.34 40.04
N ALA A 31 -19.34 -5.83 39.99
CA ALA A 31 -20.38 -5.30 39.12
C ALA A 31 -20.83 -3.86 39.48
N ALA A 32 -20.46 -3.36 40.67
CA ALA A 32 -20.69 -1.96 41.02
C ALA A 32 -19.66 -1.00 40.41
N GLN A 33 -18.53 -1.52 39.90
CA GLN A 33 -17.42 -0.72 39.35
C GLN A 33 -17.27 -0.84 37.83
N ILE A 34 -17.69 -1.96 37.24
CA ILE A 34 -17.61 -2.18 35.79
C ILE A 34 -18.92 -2.76 35.26
N THR A 35 -19.27 -2.34 34.05
CA THR A 35 -20.36 -2.94 33.28
C THR A 35 -19.81 -4.11 32.47
N VAL A 36 -20.41 -5.28 32.64
CA VAL A 36 -20.01 -6.50 31.93
C VAL A 36 -21.27 -7.11 31.31
N VAL A 37 -21.19 -7.47 30.04
CA VAL A 37 -22.28 -8.10 29.28
C VAL A 37 -21.83 -9.47 28.83
N ASP A 38 -22.66 -10.49 29.05
CA ASP A 38 -22.45 -11.82 28.49
C ASP A 38 -22.69 -11.77 26.98
N ILE A 39 -21.66 -12.07 26.20
CA ILE A 39 -21.71 -12.09 24.74
C ILE A 39 -21.70 -13.51 24.18
N THR A 40 -21.88 -14.51 25.04
CA THR A 40 -21.94 -15.93 24.66
C THR A 40 -23.13 -16.15 23.73
N GLY A 41 -22.84 -16.46 22.47
CA GLY A 41 -23.87 -16.68 21.45
C GLY A 41 -24.40 -15.43 20.76
N VAL A 42 -23.86 -14.23 21.06
CA VAL A 42 -24.17 -13.02 20.28
C VAL A 42 -23.53 -13.15 18.89
N SER A 43 -24.33 -12.94 17.84
CA SER A 43 -23.89 -12.98 16.45
C SER A 43 -24.34 -11.73 15.69
N PRO A 44 -23.44 -10.99 15.03
CA PRO A 44 -21.98 -11.22 14.99
C PRO A 44 -21.33 -11.08 16.38
N ALA A 45 -20.26 -11.84 16.63
CA ALA A 45 -19.53 -11.75 17.88
C ALA A 45 -18.94 -10.33 18.04
N PRO A 46 -19.31 -9.58 19.10
CA PRO A 46 -18.78 -8.24 19.31
C PRO A 46 -17.26 -8.25 19.46
N ALA A 47 -16.59 -7.21 18.96
CA ALA A 47 -15.16 -7.02 19.13
C ALA A 47 -14.86 -5.75 19.95
N VAL A 48 -13.62 -5.64 20.43
CA VAL A 48 -13.13 -4.40 21.07
C VAL A 48 -13.36 -3.20 20.14
N GLY A 49 -13.88 -2.10 20.69
CA GLY A 49 -14.24 -0.89 19.97
C GLY A 49 -15.68 -0.82 19.44
N TRP A 50 -16.47 -1.90 19.56
CA TRP A 50 -17.90 -1.86 19.23
C TRP A 50 -18.66 -1.02 20.25
N SER A 51 -19.68 -0.28 19.82
CA SER A 51 -20.56 0.44 20.75
C SER A 51 -21.63 -0.48 21.32
N TYR A 52 -21.96 -0.28 22.58
CA TYR A 52 -23.03 -0.97 23.29
C TYR A 52 -24.06 0.04 23.81
N SER A 53 -25.29 -0.06 23.31
CA SER A 53 -26.42 0.80 23.68
C SER A 53 -27.73 0.02 23.53
N ASP A 54 -28.69 0.25 24.43
CA ASP A 54 -30.04 -0.36 24.39
C ASP A 54 -30.03 -1.90 24.23
N GLY A 55 -29.02 -2.57 24.81
CA GLY A 55 -28.85 -4.02 24.74
C GLY A 55 -28.28 -4.56 23.42
N GLY A 56 -27.97 -3.68 22.46
CA GLY A 56 -27.39 -4.02 21.17
C GLY A 56 -25.92 -3.65 21.05
N PHE A 57 -25.20 -4.40 20.20
CA PHE A 57 -23.82 -4.10 19.81
C PHE A 57 -23.80 -3.59 18.36
N THR A 58 -23.13 -2.48 18.13
CA THR A 58 -22.94 -1.91 16.79
C THR A 58 -21.45 -1.84 16.49
N ALA A 59 -21.05 -2.43 15.36
CA ALA A 59 -19.68 -2.36 14.89
C ALA A 59 -19.28 -0.92 14.60
N PRO A 60 -18.02 -0.53 14.83
CA PRO A 60 -17.54 0.75 14.34
C PRO A 60 -17.68 0.79 12.81
N PRO A 61 -17.92 1.98 12.22
CA PRO A 61 -17.93 2.11 10.78
C PRO A 61 -16.60 1.62 10.21
N SER A 62 -16.66 0.87 9.11
CA SER A 62 -15.44 0.48 8.40
C SER A 62 -14.71 1.73 7.91
N PRO A 63 -13.37 1.75 7.91
CA PRO A 63 -12.62 2.83 7.28
C PRO A 63 -13.10 3.04 5.83
N PRO A 64 -13.18 4.28 5.36
CA PRO A 64 -13.53 4.54 3.97
C PRO A 64 -12.51 3.87 3.06
N ALA A 65 -13.00 3.32 1.94
CA ALA A 65 -12.12 2.77 0.91
C ALA A 65 -11.16 3.85 0.38
N PRO A 66 -9.92 3.50 0.00
CA PRO A 66 -8.98 4.46 -0.54
C PRO A 66 -9.53 5.14 -1.79
N THR A 67 -9.37 6.47 -1.88
CA THR A 67 -9.73 7.23 -3.08
C THR A 67 -8.82 6.84 -4.25
N LEU A 68 -9.24 7.13 -5.49
CA LEU A 68 -8.39 6.92 -6.66
C LEU A 68 -7.05 7.66 -6.55
N ALA A 69 -7.05 8.87 -5.99
CA ALA A 69 -5.82 9.62 -5.74
C ALA A 69 -4.89 8.91 -4.75
N GLN A 70 -5.44 8.31 -3.68
CA GLN A 70 -4.66 7.53 -2.72
C GLN A 70 -4.09 6.25 -3.36
N GLN A 71 -4.88 5.58 -4.21
CA GLN A 71 -4.44 4.39 -4.94
C GLN A 71 -3.32 4.74 -5.95
N ALA A 72 -3.46 5.82 -6.72
CA ALA A 72 -2.43 6.29 -7.65
C ALA A 72 -1.13 6.69 -6.94
N ALA A 73 -1.22 7.36 -5.79
CA ALA A 73 -0.04 7.67 -4.97
C ALA A 73 0.67 6.40 -4.46
N ALA A 74 -0.11 5.36 -4.09
CA ALA A 74 0.44 4.06 -3.71
C ALA A 74 1.14 3.36 -4.88
N LEU A 75 0.60 3.46 -6.10
CA LEU A 75 1.25 2.93 -7.32
C LEU A 75 2.61 3.59 -7.59
N ILE A 76 2.69 4.93 -7.53
CA ILE A 76 3.97 5.65 -7.69
C ILE A 76 4.99 5.22 -6.63
N THR A 77 4.52 4.97 -5.40
CA THR A 77 5.38 4.51 -4.30
C THR A 77 5.87 3.08 -4.53
N GLY A 78 5.03 2.21 -5.11
CA GLY A 78 5.35 0.82 -5.41
C GLY A 78 6.34 0.63 -6.57
N GLY A 79 6.47 1.61 -7.46
CA GLY A 79 7.31 1.48 -8.65
C GLY A 79 6.60 0.79 -9.82
N ILE A 80 7.32 0.62 -10.92
CA ILE A 80 6.83 -0.07 -12.12
C ILE A 80 7.65 -1.33 -12.36
N ALA A 81 6.96 -2.46 -12.58
CA ALA A 81 7.60 -3.70 -13.00
C ALA A 81 7.88 -3.65 -14.52
N ILE A 82 9.15 -3.75 -14.90
CA ILE A 82 9.58 -3.78 -16.30
C ILE A 82 9.95 -5.21 -16.66
N THR A 83 9.43 -5.66 -17.80
CA THR A 83 9.85 -6.90 -18.47
C THR A 83 10.39 -6.55 -19.85
N SER A 84 11.66 -6.80 -20.12
CA SER A 84 12.24 -6.66 -21.46
C SER A 84 12.17 -7.99 -22.21
N SER A 85 11.67 -7.94 -23.45
CA SER A 85 11.64 -9.12 -24.32
C SER A 85 13.00 -9.49 -24.91
N GLY A 86 13.89 -8.52 -25.11
CA GLY A 86 15.17 -8.67 -25.77
C GLY A 86 16.36 -8.70 -24.81
N THR A 87 16.25 -8.04 -23.67
CA THR A 87 17.30 -7.98 -22.64
C THR A 87 16.71 -8.33 -21.27
N PRO A 88 16.43 -9.62 -20.97
CA PRO A 88 15.82 -10.04 -19.69
C PRO A 88 16.60 -9.64 -18.43
N ALA A 89 17.89 -9.31 -18.58
CA ALA A 89 18.70 -8.73 -17.51
C ALA A 89 18.21 -7.35 -17.04
N LEU A 90 17.31 -6.69 -17.77
CA LEU A 90 16.62 -5.45 -17.38
C LEU A 90 15.30 -5.70 -16.64
N ASN A 91 14.92 -6.97 -16.41
CA ASN A 91 13.69 -7.27 -15.69
C ASN A 91 13.84 -6.89 -14.22
N GLY A 92 12.93 -6.07 -13.71
CA GLY A 92 12.98 -5.58 -12.34
C GLY A 92 11.85 -4.61 -12.03
N THR A 93 11.71 -4.26 -10.76
CA THR A 93 10.79 -3.20 -10.32
C THR A 93 11.58 -1.93 -10.13
N TYR A 94 11.31 -0.91 -10.93
CA TYR A 94 12.04 0.35 -10.90
C TYR A 94 11.29 1.40 -10.10
N SER A 95 12.02 2.16 -9.28
CA SER A 95 11.43 3.25 -8.52
C SER A 95 10.89 4.33 -9.45
N THR A 96 9.66 4.76 -9.19
CA THR A 96 9.00 5.89 -9.89
C THR A 96 8.85 7.10 -8.97
N GLY A 97 9.56 7.14 -7.85
CA GLY A 97 9.55 8.28 -6.93
C GLY A 97 10.18 9.54 -7.52
N ALA A 98 9.97 10.70 -6.88
CA ALA A 98 10.41 12.00 -7.39
C ALA A 98 11.92 12.07 -7.71
N ALA A 99 12.77 11.47 -6.86
CA ALA A 99 14.20 11.41 -7.10
C ALA A 99 14.57 10.56 -8.34
N ALA A 100 13.88 9.43 -8.53
CA ALA A 100 14.07 8.58 -9.71
C ALA A 100 13.63 9.29 -10.99
N GLN A 101 12.50 9.99 -10.95
CA GLN A 101 12.02 10.83 -12.06
C GLN A 101 13.04 11.92 -12.41
N GLN A 102 13.52 12.68 -11.42
CA GLN A 102 14.48 13.76 -11.68
C GLN A 102 15.78 13.21 -12.29
N ASN A 103 16.33 12.12 -11.75
CA ASN A 103 17.54 11.50 -12.28
C ASN A 103 17.35 10.97 -13.70
N ALA A 104 16.20 10.32 -13.95
CA ALA A 104 15.90 9.77 -15.26
C ALA A 104 15.69 10.89 -16.30
N ALA A 105 15.05 11.99 -15.92
CA ALA A 105 14.88 13.16 -16.78
C ALA A 105 16.23 13.83 -17.13
N HIS A 106 17.14 13.98 -16.16
CA HIS A 106 18.49 14.48 -16.43
C HIS A 106 19.26 13.56 -17.39
N MET A 107 19.18 12.25 -17.19
CA MET A 107 19.83 11.27 -18.06
C MET A 107 19.28 11.33 -19.48
N MET A 108 17.95 11.34 -19.63
CA MET A 108 17.31 11.42 -20.94
C MET A 108 17.58 12.74 -21.65
N GLY A 109 17.61 13.85 -20.91
CA GLY A 109 18.01 15.15 -21.44
C GLY A 109 19.43 15.14 -22.02
N PHE A 110 20.38 14.52 -21.32
CA PHE A 110 21.74 14.35 -21.83
C PHE A 110 21.78 13.47 -23.09
N ILE A 111 21.09 12.33 -23.07
CA ILE A 111 21.02 11.39 -24.21
C ILE A 111 20.44 12.09 -25.44
N ASN A 112 19.35 12.85 -25.29
CA ASN A 112 18.73 13.58 -26.38
C ASN A 112 19.66 14.65 -26.97
N ALA A 113 20.44 15.33 -26.12
CA ALA A 113 21.37 16.36 -26.56
C ALA A 113 22.64 15.79 -27.23
N ASN A 114 23.10 14.61 -26.83
CA ASN A 114 24.42 14.08 -27.20
C ASN A 114 24.39 12.77 -28.01
N GLY A 115 23.25 12.10 -28.10
CA GLY A 115 23.09 10.81 -28.77
C GLY A 115 23.82 9.64 -28.10
N LYS A 116 24.31 9.81 -26.86
CA LYS A 116 25.10 8.79 -26.14
C LYS A 116 24.88 8.89 -24.63
N PHE A 117 25.25 7.84 -23.91
CA PHE A 117 25.33 7.89 -22.45
C PHE A 117 26.43 8.85 -21.97
N PRO A 118 26.27 9.48 -20.79
CA PRO A 118 27.34 10.24 -20.15
C PRO A 118 28.59 9.38 -19.92
N GLY A 119 29.77 9.99 -20.03
CA GLY A 119 31.06 9.31 -19.86
C GLY A 119 31.55 8.58 -21.11
N THR A 120 32.40 7.57 -20.93
CA THR A 120 33.09 6.84 -22.01
C THR A 120 32.69 5.36 -22.10
N SER A 121 31.87 4.85 -21.17
CA SER A 121 31.55 3.42 -21.03
C SER A 121 30.68 2.85 -22.15
N GLY A 122 29.94 3.71 -22.88
CA GLY A 122 28.96 3.26 -23.86
C GLY A 122 27.75 2.52 -23.27
N THR A 123 27.69 2.37 -21.94
CA THR A 123 26.62 1.72 -21.19
C THR A 123 26.20 2.58 -20.00
N LEU A 124 24.99 2.32 -19.48
CA LEU A 124 24.45 2.99 -18.30
C LEU A 124 24.01 1.94 -17.26
N VAL A 125 24.55 2.04 -16.05
CA VAL A 125 24.08 1.25 -14.91
C VAL A 125 22.97 2.02 -14.19
N TRP A 126 21.85 1.35 -13.95
CA TRP A 126 20.70 1.88 -13.23
C TRP A 126 20.26 0.89 -12.15
N LEU A 127 19.96 1.39 -10.96
CA LEU A 127 19.48 0.55 -9.87
C LEU A 127 17.97 0.37 -9.93
N ASP A 128 17.48 -0.84 -9.68
CA ASP A 128 16.06 -1.06 -9.42
C ASP A 128 15.66 -0.60 -8.00
N ALA A 129 14.39 -0.79 -7.62
CA ALA A 129 13.87 -0.43 -6.31
C ALA A 129 14.46 -1.26 -5.16
N ALA A 130 15.03 -2.43 -5.44
CA ALA A 130 15.73 -3.28 -4.49
C ALA A 130 17.25 -2.97 -4.41
N GLY A 131 17.73 -1.99 -5.18
CA GLY A 131 19.14 -1.63 -5.27
C GLY A 131 19.97 -2.57 -6.16
N GLN A 132 19.34 -3.47 -6.92
CA GLN A 132 20.03 -4.33 -7.88
C GLN A 132 20.44 -3.53 -9.13
N PRO A 133 21.71 -3.63 -9.57
CA PRO A 133 22.17 -2.92 -10.76
C PRO A 133 21.75 -3.63 -12.05
N HIS A 134 21.17 -2.87 -12.96
CA HIS A 134 20.85 -3.27 -14.33
C HIS A 134 21.66 -2.43 -15.31
N THR A 135 22.21 -3.05 -16.36
CA THR A 135 23.04 -2.35 -17.35
C THR A 135 22.30 -2.20 -18.66
N PHE A 136 22.01 -0.96 -19.04
CA PHE A 136 21.50 -0.60 -20.36
C PHE A 136 22.68 -0.50 -21.34
N ALA A 137 22.65 -1.30 -22.39
CA ALA A 137 23.71 -1.35 -23.40
C ALA A 137 23.53 -0.28 -24.48
N THR A 138 22.30 0.20 -24.68
CA THR A 138 21.98 1.22 -25.68
C THR A 138 21.08 2.32 -25.15
N THR A 139 21.21 3.52 -25.72
CA THR A 139 20.32 4.64 -25.42
C THR A 139 18.87 4.35 -25.80
N ALA A 140 18.64 3.47 -26.78
CA ALA A 140 17.31 3.04 -27.18
C ALA A 140 16.62 2.19 -26.10
N GLU A 141 17.33 1.23 -25.48
CA GLU A 141 16.81 0.45 -24.36
C GLU A 141 16.43 1.36 -23.18
N PHE A 142 17.31 2.30 -22.83
CA PHE A 142 17.02 3.26 -21.76
C PHE A 142 15.86 4.19 -22.13
N GLY A 143 15.74 4.56 -23.41
CA GLY A 143 14.59 5.30 -23.96
C GLY A 143 13.26 4.59 -23.75
N ALA A 144 13.19 3.30 -24.10
CA ALA A 144 11.98 2.50 -23.90
C ALA A 144 11.60 2.36 -22.42
N PHE A 145 12.60 2.11 -21.56
CA PHE A 145 12.42 2.11 -20.11
C PHE A 145 11.88 3.44 -19.59
N TYR A 146 12.50 4.55 -19.99
CA TYR A 146 12.13 5.90 -19.57
C TYR A 146 10.69 6.22 -19.96
N THR A 147 10.30 5.96 -21.21
CA THR A 147 8.94 6.20 -21.69
C THR A 147 7.92 5.40 -20.88
N ALA A 148 8.15 4.10 -20.66
CA ALA A 148 7.26 3.26 -19.88
C ALA A 148 7.08 3.77 -18.44
N ALA A 149 8.17 4.19 -17.79
CA ALA A 149 8.12 4.70 -16.42
C ALA A 149 7.43 6.08 -16.33
N PHE A 150 7.69 6.98 -17.28
CA PHE A 150 7.13 8.34 -17.26
C PHE A 150 5.66 8.37 -17.66
N ASP A 151 5.23 7.56 -18.63
CA ASP A 151 3.82 7.45 -18.99
C ASP A 151 2.99 6.94 -17.80
N PHE A 152 3.48 5.90 -17.12
CA PHE A 152 2.87 5.39 -15.88
C PHE A 152 2.76 6.47 -14.79
N VAL A 153 3.84 7.22 -14.54
CA VAL A 153 3.82 8.31 -13.56
C VAL A 153 2.85 9.41 -13.96
N ALA A 154 2.84 9.81 -15.24
CA ALA A 154 1.98 10.87 -15.73
C ALA A 154 0.50 10.49 -15.57
N ASP A 155 0.12 9.27 -15.92
CA ASP A 155 -1.23 8.75 -15.72
C ASP A 155 -1.63 8.76 -14.24
N CYS A 156 -0.75 8.29 -13.34
CA CYS A 156 -0.99 8.36 -11.90
C CYS A 156 -1.16 9.81 -11.40
N GLN A 157 -0.29 10.74 -11.83
CA GLN A 157 -0.37 12.14 -11.42
C GLN A 157 -1.65 12.82 -11.92
N MET A 158 -2.11 12.50 -13.13
CA MET A 158 -3.39 12.98 -13.64
C MET A 158 -4.56 12.48 -12.78
N ILE A 159 -4.57 11.21 -12.40
CA ILE A 159 -5.59 10.65 -11.49
C ILE A 159 -5.54 11.31 -10.12
N MET A 160 -4.35 11.56 -9.58
CA MET A 160 -4.19 12.27 -8.31
C MET A 160 -4.75 13.70 -8.37
N LEU A 161 -4.58 14.39 -9.51
CA LEU A 161 -5.05 15.75 -9.71
C LEU A 161 -6.56 15.81 -9.95
N THR A 162 -7.12 14.91 -10.75
CA THR A 162 -8.53 14.96 -11.18
C THR A 162 -9.46 14.12 -10.31
N GLY A 163 -8.92 13.15 -9.56
CA GLY A 163 -9.70 12.14 -8.86
C GLY A 163 -10.49 11.20 -9.78
N SER A 164 -10.17 11.14 -11.08
CA SER A 164 -10.90 10.37 -12.09
C SER A 164 -9.96 9.71 -13.11
N GLY A 165 -10.48 8.72 -13.84
CA GLY A 165 -9.74 7.94 -14.84
C GLY A 165 -9.57 6.47 -14.44
N THR A 166 -8.73 5.76 -15.19
CA THR A 166 -8.39 4.35 -14.96
C THR A 166 -6.97 4.26 -14.46
N LEU A 167 -6.74 3.57 -13.34
CA LEU A 167 -5.39 3.34 -12.82
C LEU A 167 -4.55 2.61 -13.88
N PRO A 168 -3.31 3.08 -14.17
CA PRO A 168 -2.44 2.40 -15.11
C PRO A 168 -1.97 1.06 -14.53
N SER A 169 -1.61 0.12 -15.42
CA SER A 169 -0.97 -1.12 -15.00
C SER A 169 0.37 -0.82 -14.32
N PRO A 170 0.67 -1.40 -13.14
CA PRO A 170 1.99 -1.27 -12.48
C PRO A 170 3.06 -2.13 -13.16
N SER A 171 2.88 -2.46 -14.43
CA SER A 171 3.81 -3.25 -15.22
C SER A 171 3.80 -2.81 -16.68
N ALA A 172 4.97 -2.86 -17.31
CA ALA A 172 5.15 -2.60 -18.73
C ALA A 172 6.14 -3.59 -19.35
N THR A 173 5.91 -3.88 -20.62
CA THR A 173 6.86 -4.66 -21.44
C THR A 173 7.62 -3.72 -22.34
N ILE A 174 8.95 -3.83 -22.36
CA ILE A 174 9.82 -3.11 -23.29
C ILE A 174 10.48 -4.10 -24.27
N PRO A 175 10.92 -3.65 -25.45
CA PRO A 175 11.65 -4.48 -26.39
C PRO A 175 12.84 -5.21 -25.78
#